data_AF-A0A6A6ZLY7-F1
#
_entry.id   AF-A0A6A6ZLY7-F1
#
_cell.length_a   1.000
_cell.length_b   1.000
_cell.length_c   1.000
_cell.angle_alpha   90.00
_cell.angle_beta   90.00
_cell.angle_gamma   90.00
#
_symmetry.space_group_name_H-M   'P 1'
#
loop_
_entity.id
_entity.type
_entity.pdbx_description
1 polymer ?
#
loop_
_entity_poly.entity_id
_entity_poly.type
_entity_poly.pdbx_seq_one_letter_code
_entity_poly.pdbx_strand_id
1 'polypeptide(L)'
;MAKGVLWVSSRVTQPEKLSDDKFCEWYEDTHIPEVLALPGIPSAVRFEALTPQPSKETWSSEAPWLTVYEMPDIDYRESADFKALDGQSEPSKELLEGIFLNARFDTRFYKEVQCFEPAFESKGGKRFLISAALEPPQGAEQDFDDWYRKEHIPVIAQAPGYVRSR
;
A
#
# COMPACT_ATOMS: atom_id res chain seq x y z
N MET A 1 -8.01 -12.93 -14.35
CA MET A 1 -8.76 -11.93 -13.56
C MET A 1 -7.92 -10.66 -13.46
N ALA A 2 -8.50 -9.52 -13.12
CA ALA A 2 -7.72 -8.30 -12.92
C ALA A 2 -6.93 -8.40 -11.62
N LYS A 3 -5.70 -7.89 -11.60
CA LYS A 3 -4.81 -8.01 -10.44
C LYS A 3 -5.39 -7.32 -9.21
N GLY A 4 -5.12 -7.89 -8.04
CA GLY A 4 -5.47 -7.29 -6.76
C GLY A 4 -4.25 -6.59 -6.15
N VAL A 5 -4.51 -5.57 -5.35
CA VAL A 5 -3.50 -4.91 -4.52
C VAL A 5 -4.02 -4.83 -3.08
N LEU A 6 -3.20 -5.29 -2.15
CA LEU A 6 -3.38 -5.03 -0.72
C LEU A 6 -2.49 -3.84 -0.35
N TRP A 7 -3.11 -2.77 0.09
CA TRP A 7 -2.47 -1.52 0.49
C TRP A 7 -2.59 -1.37 2.00
N VAL A 8 -1.46 -1.22 2.70
CA VAL A 8 -1.42 -1.14 4.17
C VAL A 8 -0.56 0.05 4.58
N SER A 9 -1.20 1.16 4.93
CA SER A 9 -0.50 2.29 5.57
C SER A 9 -0.48 2.09 7.07
N SER A 10 0.65 2.39 7.70
CA SER A 10 0.83 2.10 9.12
C SER A 10 1.61 3.16 9.88
N ARG A 11 1.35 3.21 11.19
CA ARG A 11 2.02 4.09 12.14
C ARG A 11 2.00 3.51 13.55
N VAL A 12 3.03 3.83 14.33
CA VAL A 12 3.01 3.62 15.78
C VAL A 12 2.07 4.64 16.42
N THR A 13 1.24 4.20 17.36
CA THR A 13 0.30 5.06 18.11
C THR A 13 0.70 5.26 19.57
N GLN A 14 1.54 4.37 20.12
CA GLN A 14 2.05 4.42 21.49
C GLN A 14 3.59 4.28 21.49
N PRO A 15 4.33 5.36 21.12
CA PRO A 15 5.78 5.32 20.96
C PRO A 15 6.54 4.99 22.25
N GLU A 16 5.92 5.18 23.41
CA GLU A 16 6.46 4.80 24.72
C GLU A 16 6.42 3.28 24.99
N LYS A 17 5.62 2.53 24.22
CA LYS A 17 5.49 1.07 24.34
C LYS A 17 6.09 0.31 23.16
N LEU A 18 6.05 0.90 21.97
CA LEU A 18 6.57 0.33 20.74
C LEU A 18 7.40 1.39 20.02
N SER A 19 8.70 1.16 19.85
CA SER A 19 9.52 2.05 19.04
C SER A 19 9.33 1.78 17.55
N ASP A 20 9.55 2.81 16.73
CA ASP A 20 9.53 2.71 15.27
C ASP A 20 10.48 1.61 14.77
N ASP A 21 11.70 1.52 15.32
CA ASP A 21 12.67 0.49 14.95
C ASP A 21 12.15 -0.94 15.19
N LYS A 22 11.52 -1.19 16.35
CA LYS A 22 10.97 -2.51 16.69
C LYS A 22 9.75 -2.84 15.84
N PHE A 23 8.93 -1.83 15.56
CA PHE A 23 7.81 -2.00 14.64
C PHE A 23 8.31 -2.36 13.24
N CYS A 24 9.35 -1.67 12.76
CA CYS A 24 9.94 -1.93 11.45
C CYS A 24 10.62 -3.29 11.37
N GLU A 25 11.39 -3.68 12.37
CA GLU A 25 12.03 -5.01 12.50
C GLU A 25 10.99 -6.13 12.41
N TRP A 26 9.93 -6.08 13.24
CA TRP A 26 8.85 -7.07 13.16
C TRP A 26 8.22 -7.11 11.76
N TYR A 27 7.93 -5.95 11.17
CA TYR A 27 7.23 -5.88 9.89
C TYR A 27 8.09 -6.45 8.75
N GLU A 28 9.40 -6.17 8.72
CA GLU A 28 10.31 -6.57 7.63
C GLU A 28 10.83 -7.99 7.80
N ASP A 29 11.17 -8.38 9.02
CA ASP A 29 11.85 -9.65 9.28
C ASP A 29 10.87 -10.78 9.63
N THR A 30 9.62 -10.45 9.97
CA THR A 30 8.58 -11.45 10.30
C THR A 30 7.36 -11.32 9.41
N HIS A 31 6.64 -10.19 9.48
CA HIS A 31 5.31 -10.09 8.88
C HIS A 31 5.30 -10.14 7.35
N ILE A 32 6.13 -9.35 6.67
CA ILE A 32 6.25 -9.39 5.20
C ILE A 32 6.65 -10.81 4.72
N PRO A 33 7.67 -11.47 5.30
CA PRO A 33 8.01 -12.85 4.97
C PRO A 33 6.85 -13.84 5.13
N GLU A 34 6.09 -13.76 6.21
CA GLU A 34 4.90 -14.61 6.42
C GLU A 34 3.84 -14.40 5.35
N VAL A 35 3.57 -13.14 4.99
CA VAL A 35 2.61 -12.81 3.94
C VAL A 35 3.12 -13.28 2.57
N LEU A 36 4.42 -13.13 2.26
CA LEU A 36 5.04 -13.60 1.03
C LEU A 36 5.14 -15.12 0.92
N ALA A 37 5.08 -15.85 2.03
CA ALA A 37 5.02 -17.31 2.02
C ALA A 37 3.67 -17.84 1.52
N LEU A 38 2.63 -16.99 1.47
CA LEU A 38 1.34 -17.37 0.92
C LEU A 38 1.40 -17.58 -0.61
N PRO A 39 0.74 -18.61 -1.14
CA PRO A 39 0.81 -18.94 -2.57
C PRO A 39 0.26 -17.85 -3.49
N GLY A 40 -0.65 -17.00 -3.01
CA GLY A 40 -1.25 -15.91 -3.78
C GLY A 40 -0.62 -14.54 -3.60
N ILE A 41 0.51 -14.39 -2.91
CA ILE A 41 1.19 -13.09 -2.75
C ILE A 41 2.59 -13.14 -3.39
N PRO A 42 2.71 -12.87 -4.71
CA PRO A 42 3.97 -13.07 -5.42
C PRO A 42 5.05 -12.02 -5.10
N SER A 43 4.67 -10.86 -4.56
CA SER A 43 5.61 -9.80 -4.23
C SER A 43 5.02 -8.75 -3.30
N ALA A 44 5.90 -8.09 -2.56
CA ALA A 44 5.60 -6.96 -1.69
C ALA A 44 6.65 -5.85 -1.89
N VAL A 45 6.24 -4.61 -1.67
CA VAL A 45 7.17 -3.48 -1.56
C VAL A 45 6.76 -2.64 -0.35
N ARG A 46 7.73 -2.35 0.52
CA ARG A 46 7.58 -1.42 1.63
C ARG A 46 8.21 -0.08 1.27
N PHE A 47 7.51 0.99 1.63
CA PHE A 47 7.91 2.37 1.45
C PHE A 47 7.96 3.07 2.79
N GLU A 48 8.95 3.93 2.95
CA GLU A 48 9.04 4.91 4.01
C GLU A 48 8.85 6.30 3.40
N ALA A 49 8.17 7.18 4.13
CA ALA A 49 7.87 8.50 3.66
C ALA A 49 9.12 9.40 3.60
N LEU A 50 9.13 10.30 2.61
CA LEU A 50 10.26 11.21 2.43
C LEU A 50 10.27 12.31 3.49
N THR A 51 11.48 12.70 3.89
CA THR A 51 11.72 13.87 4.72
C THR A 51 12.55 14.90 3.95
N PRO A 52 12.14 16.17 3.88
CA PRO A 52 10.89 16.72 4.42
C PRO A 52 9.65 16.30 3.61
N GLN A 53 8.48 16.29 4.27
CA GLN A 53 7.20 16.03 3.61
C GLN A 53 6.81 17.18 2.68
N PRO A 54 6.12 16.92 1.56
CA PRO A 54 5.65 17.96 0.65
C PRO A 54 4.71 18.98 1.31
N SER A 55 3.84 18.52 2.23
CA SER A 55 2.96 19.38 3.04
C SER A 55 2.60 18.69 4.35
N LYS A 56 2.16 19.45 5.35
CA LYS A 56 1.74 18.92 6.66
C LYS A 56 0.45 18.09 6.58
N GLU A 57 -0.36 18.36 5.58
CA GLU A 57 -1.66 17.73 5.32
C GLU A 57 -1.52 16.43 4.53
N THR A 58 -0.32 16.10 4.05
CA THR A 58 -0.07 14.85 3.34
C THR A 58 -0.19 13.69 4.33
N TRP A 59 -0.94 12.64 3.97
CA TRP A 59 -1.19 11.47 4.83
C TRP A 59 0.08 10.84 5.41
N SER A 60 1.17 10.85 4.64
CA SER A 60 2.48 10.34 5.04
C SER A 60 3.14 11.12 6.18
N SER A 61 2.63 12.31 6.53
CA SER A 61 3.03 13.05 7.73
C SER A 61 2.53 12.41 9.03
N GLU A 62 1.41 11.68 8.96
CA GLU A 62 0.87 10.92 10.11
C GLU A 62 1.24 9.44 10.04
N ALA A 63 1.30 8.87 8.84
CA ALA A 63 1.56 7.45 8.63
C ALA A 63 2.79 7.25 7.72
N PRO A 64 4.00 7.13 8.31
CA PRO A 64 5.25 7.19 7.56
C PRO A 64 5.54 5.92 6.76
N TRP A 65 4.86 4.80 7.02
CA TRP A 65 5.09 3.56 6.29
C TRP A 65 3.90 3.13 5.46
N LEU A 66 4.20 2.57 4.29
CA LEU A 66 3.24 1.94 3.39
C LEU A 66 3.80 0.61 2.89
N THR A 67 3.04 -0.46 3.02
CA THR A 67 3.34 -1.73 2.36
C THR A 67 2.28 -2.03 1.31
N VAL A 68 2.75 -2.44 0.13
CA VAL A 68 1.91 -2.82 -1.01
C VAL A 68 2.21 -4.26 -1.37
N TYR A 69 1.21 -5.13 -1.31
CA TYR A 69 1.31 -6.52 -1.72
C TYR A 69 0.51 -6.74 -3.02
N GLU A 70 1.09 -7.46 -3.96
CA GLU A 70 0.37 -7.92 -5.16
C GLU A 70 -0.50 -9.13 -4.81
N MET A 71 -1.67 -9.25 -5.44
CA MET A 71 -2.55 -10.42 -5.37
C MET A 71 -2.97 -10.83 -6.78
N PRO A 72 -3.32 -12.11 -7.03
CA PRO A 72 -3.84 -12.55 -8.32
C PRO A 72 -5.11 -11.79 -8.73
N ASP A 73 -5.95 -11.48 -7.75
CA ASP A 73 -7.16 -10.66 -7.84
C ASP A 73 -7.60 -10.25 -6.42
N ILE A 74 -8.64 -9.42 -6.33
CA ILE A 74 -9.15 -8.93 -5.05
C ILE A 74 -9.84 -10.01 -4.21
N ASP A 75 -10.32 -11.10 -4.82
CA ASP A 75 -11.09 -12.14 -4.14
C ASP A 75 -10.18 -13.11 -3.39
N TYR A 76 -8.87 -13.12 -3.67
CA TYR A 76 -7.88 -13.91 -2.91
C TYR A 76 -7.92 -13.63 -1.40
N ARG A 77 -8.32 -12.41 -0.99
CA ARG A 77 -8.51 -12.06 0.44
C ARG A 77 -9.57 -12.92 1.15
N GLU A 78 -10.43 -13.59 0.39
CA GLU A 78 -11.48 -14.47 0.92
C GLU A 78 -11.00 -15.91 1.11
N SER A 79 -9.80 -16.25 0.64
CA SER A 79 -9.20 -17.59 0.78
C SER A 79 -8.90 -17.94 2.24
N ALA A 80 -8.85 -19.25 2.53
CA ALA A 80 -8.53 -19.74 3.87
C ALA A 80 -7.11 -19.33 4.29
N ASP A 81 -6.14 -19.44 3.38
CA ASP A 81 -4.74 -19.10 3.62
C ASP A 81 -4.58 -17.62 4.01
N PHE A 82 -5.26 -16.72 3.29
CA PHE A 82 -5.21 -15.28 3.62
C PHE A 82 -5.88 -14.96 4.96
N LYS A 83 -7.03 -15.58 5.24
CA LYS A 83 -7.78 -15.37 6.50
C LYS A 83 -7.09 -15.94 7.73
N ALA A 84 -6.14 -16.86 7.55
CA ALA A 84 -5.35 -17.45 8.62
C ALA A 84 -4.14 -16.60 9.04
N LEU A 85 -3.85 -15.50 8.34
CA LEU A 85 -2.77 -14.59 8.72
C LEU A 85 -3.08 -13.85 10.03
N ASP A 86 -2.05 -13.64 10.85
CA ASP A 86 -2.15 -12.80 12.04
C ASP A 86 -2.61 -11.37 11.68
N GLY A 87 -3.65 -10.89 12.36
CA GLY A 87 -4.33 -9.63 12.06
C GLY A 87 -5.54 -9.79 11.13
N GLN A 88 -5.67 -10.91 10.41
CA GLN A 88 -6.93 -11.37 9.82
C GLN A 88 -7.64 -12.35 10.77
N SER A 89 -6.86 -13.23 11.39
CA SER A 89 -7.27 -14.04 12.56
C SER A 89 -6.77 -13.42 13.86
N GLU A 90 -7.26 -13.95 14.99
CA GLU A 90 -6.79 -13.56 16.33
C GLU A 90 -5.28 -13.87 16.44
N PRO A 91 -4.42 -12.84 16.62
CA PRO A 91 -2.99 -13.04 16.72
C PRO A 91 -2.62 -13.61 18.09
N SER A 92 -1.38 -14.10 18.23
CA SER A 92 -0.85 -14.47 19.54
C SER A 92 -0.93 -13.31 20.54
N LYS A 93 -1.04 -13.63 21.84
CA LYS A 93 -1.11 -12.60 22.90
C LYS A 93 0.10 -11.65 22.86
N GLU A 94 1.28 -12.20 22.64
CA GLU A 94 2.52 -11.42 22.53
C GLU A 94 2.45 -10.43 21.36
N LEU A 95 2.00 -10.88 20.19
CA LEU A 95 1.89 -10.04 19.01
C LEU A 95 0.77 -8.99 19.15
N LEU A 96 -0.35 -9.36 19.78
CA LEU A 96 -1.44 -8.44 20.11
C LEU A 96 -0.96 -7.29 21.01
N GLU A 97 -0.35 -7.64 22.15
CA GLU A 97 0.10 -6.67 23.15
C GLU A 97 1.32 -5.88 22.71
N GLY A 98 2.22 -6.49 21.93
CA GLY A 98 3.46 -5.88 21.45
C GLY A 98 3.26 -4.97 20.24
N ILE A 99 2.45 -5.38 19.26
CA ILE A 99 2.32 -4.69 17.98
C ILE A 99 0.90 -4.13 17.78
N PHE A 100 -0.12 -4.99 17.70
CA PHE A 100 -1.44 -4.58 17.20
C PHE A 100 -2.16 -3.57 18.09
N LEU A 101 -1.90 -3.55 19.40
CA LEU A 101 -2.45 -2.52 20.31
C LEU A 101 -1.66 -1.20 20.30
N ASN A 102 -0.41 -1.20 19.81
CA ASN A 102 0.50 -0.05 19.85
C ASN A 102 0.76 0.57 18.48
N ALA A 103 0.17 0.02 17.43
CA ALA A 103 0.24 0.50 16.05
C ALA A 103 -1.16 0.58 15.43
N ARG A 104 -1.29 1.39 14.39
CA ARG A 104 -2.47 1.48 13.54
C ARG A 104 -2.12 1.02 12.14
N PHE A 105 -3.01 0.25 11.56
CA PHE A 105 -2.95 -0.22 10.18
C PHE A 105 -4.23 0.22 9.45
N ASP A 106 -4.08 1.02 8.42
CA ASP A 106 -5.15 1.40 7.51
C ASP A 106 -5.04 0.49 6.27
N THR A 107 -5.83 -0.58 6.28
CA THR A 107 -5.82 -1.64 5.26
C THR A 107 -6.89 -1.41 4.21
N ARG A 108 -6.49 -1.50 2.93
CA ARG A 108 -7.40 -1.35 1.79
C ARG A 108 -7.10 -2.41 0.73
N PHE A 109 -8.15 -2.87 0.06
CA PHE A 109 -8.07 -3.86 -1.01
C PHE A 109 -8.56 -3.21 -2.30
N TYR A 110 -7.73 -3.28 -3.34
CA TYR A 110 -8.02 -2.69 -4.64
C TYR A 110 -7.97 -3.73 -5.74
N LYS A 111 -8.82 -3.54 -6.74
CA LYS A 111 -8.76 -4.24 -8.02
C LYS A 111 -8.20 -3.27 -9.05
N GLU A 112 -7.19 -3.69 -9.80
CA GLU A 112 -6.66 -2.90 -10.90
C GLU A 112 -7.73 -2.77 -12.00
N VAL A 113 -8.14 -1.53 -12.31
CA VAL A 113 -9.11 -1.23 -13.39
C VAL A 113 -8.46 -0.57 -14.60
N GLN A 114 -7.20 -0.15 -14.45
CA GLN A 114 -6.39 0.46 -15.48
C GLN A 114 -4.92 0.32 -15.12
N CYS A 115 -4.07 0.17 -16.13
CA CYS A 115 -2.65 0.44 -16.00
C CYS A 115 -2.21 1.25 -17.24
N PHE A 116 -1.56 2.38 -17.01
CA PHE A 116 -0.91 3.18 -18.05
C PHE A 116 0.59 3.17 -17.79
N GLU A 117 1.33 2.53 -18.68
CA GLU A 117 2.78 2.39 -18.62
C GLU A 117 3.35 2.65 -20.02
N PRO A 118 3.82 3.87 -20.31
CA PRO A 118 4.46 4.16 -21.59
C PRO A 118 5.81 3.43 -21.68
N ALA A 119 6.38 3.35 -22.88
CA ALA A 119 7.73 2.85 -23.06
C ALA A 119 8.71 3.73 -22.25
N PHE A 120 9.27 3.14 -21.19
CA PHE A 120 10.18 3.82 -20.28
C PHE A 120 11.52 3.08 -20.26
N GLU A 121 12.58 3.78 -20.65
CA GLU A 121 13.93 3.28 -20.45
C GLU A 121 14.37 3.60 -19.02
N SER A 122 14.39 2.57 -18.17
CA SER A 122 14.94 2.69 -16.83
C SER A 122 16.43 2.99 -16.91
N LYS A 123 16.83 4.20 -16.51
CA LYS A 123 18.25 4.58 -16.37
C LYS A 123 18.87 4.14 -15.04
N GLY A 124 18.22 3.24 -14.30
CA GLY A 124 18.53 2.97 -12.90
C GLY A 124 18.14 4.14 -11.98
N GLY A 125 18.04 3.89 -10.67
CA GLY A 125 17.71 4.90 -9.67
C GLY A 125 16.76 4.43 -8.58
N LYS A 126 16.55 5.27 -7.56
CA LYS A 126 15.56 5.03 -6.51
C LYS A 126 14.15 5.14 -7.10
N ARG A 127 13.27 4.20 -6.75
CA ARG A 127 11.86 4.23 -7.14
C ARG A 127 11.06 4.94 -6.04
N PHE A 128 10.17 5.82 -6.45
CA PHE A 128 9.23 6.50 -5.56
C PHE A 128 7.81 6.10 -5.92
N LEU A 129 6.92 6.19 -4.95
CA LEU A 129 5.48 5.98 -5.12
C LEU A 129 4.76 7.24 -4.65
N ILE A 130 3.82 7.72 -5.48
CA ILE A 130 2.78 8.65 -5.04
C ILE A 130 1.50 7.82 -4.96
N SER A 131 0.92 7.73 -3.77
CA SER A 131 -0.36 7.06 -3.53
C SER A 131 -1.43 8.12 -3.35
N ALA A 132 -2.42 8.15 -4.24
CA ALA A 132 -3.56 9.06 -4.17
C ALA A 132 -4.87 8.27 -4.12
N ALA A 133 -5.82 8.74 -3.31
CA ALA A 133 -7.18 8.19 -3.24
C ALA A 133 -8.17 9.34 -3.41
N LEU A 134 -9.12 9.16 -4.31
CA LEU A 134 -10.15 10.14 -4.63
C LEU A 134 -11.50 9.43 -4.65
N GLU A 135 -12.51 10.06 -4.05
CA GLU A 135 -13.90 9.59 -4.08
C GLU A 135 -14.70 10.58 -4.93
N PRO A 136 -15.19 10.18 -6.12
CA PRO A 136 -16.05 11.05 -6.91
C PRO A 136 -17.41 11.23 -6.24
N PRO A 137 -18.12 12.35 -6.49
CA PRO A 137 -19.51 12.47 -6.09
C PRO A 137 -20.37 11.35 -6.70
N GLN A 138 -21.42 10.96 -5.98
CA GLN A 138 -22.37 9.95 -6.47
C GLN A 138 -22.94 10.34 -7.84
N GLY A 139 -22.88 9.41 -8.80
CA GLY A 139 -23.36 9.61 -10.17
C GLY A 139 -22.34 10.27 -11.11
N ALA A 140 -21.17 10.66 -10.63
CA ALA A 140 -20.09 11.23 -11.44
C ALA A 140 -18.98 10.21 -11.76
N GLU A 141 -19.22 8.90 -11.54
CA GLU A 141 -18.20 7.86 -11.65
C GLU A 141 -17.65 7.74 -13.07
N GLN A 142 -18.53 7.84 -14.09
CA GLN A 142 -18.11 7.77 -15.50
C GLN A 142 -17.33 9.02 -15.93
N ASP A 143 -17.78 10.21 -15.51
CA ASP A 143 -17.09 11.47 -15.80
C ASP A 143 -15.71 11.49 -15.12
N PHE A 144 -15.62 10.97 -13.89
CA PHE A 144 -14.37 10.84 -13.17
C PHE A 144 -13.41 9.86 -13.86
N ASP A 145 -13.89 8.68 -14.28
CA ASP A 145 -13.07 7.70 -15.01
C ASP A 145 -12.58 8.28 -16.35
N ASP A 146 -13.43 8.99 -17.08
CA ASP A 146 -13.09 9.67 -18.33
C ASP A 146 -12.01 10.74 -18.12
N TRP A 147 -12.18 11.61 -17.14
CA TRP A 147 -11.20 12.63 -16.78
C TRP A 147 -9.87 11.98 -16.35
N TYR A 148 -9.92 10.93 -15.53
CA TYR A 148 -8.72 10.25 -15.03
C TYR A 148 -7.89 9.67 -16.18
N ARG A 149 -8.56 9.04 -17.15
CA ARG A 149 -7.96 8.40 -18.32
C ARG A 149 -7.46 9.39 -19.37
N LYS A 150 -8.27 10.40 -19.69
CA LYS A 150 -8.07 11.27 -20.86
C LYS A 150 -7.28 12.53 -20.51
N GLU A 151 -7.24 12.92 -19.25
CA GLU A 151 -6.61 14.17 -18.82
C GLU A 151 -5.60 13.96 -17.69
N HIS A 152 -6.00 13.37 -16.56
CA HIS A 152 -5.17 13.30 -15.37
C HIS A 152 -3.89 12.46 -15.58
N ILE A 153 -4.03 11.21 -16.04
CA ILE A 153 -2.89 10.34 -16.31
C ILE A 153 -1.96 10.94 -17.38
N PRO A 154 -2.46 11.44 -18.54
CA PRO A 154 -1.60 12.12 -19.52
C PRO A 154 -0.83 13.32 -18.98
N VAL A 155 -1.37 14.07 -18.02
CA VAL A 155 -0.66 15.17 -17.35
C VAL A 155 0.45 14.63 -16.45
N ILE A 156 0.14 13.66 -15.58
CA ILE A 156 1.14 13.07 -14.67
C ILE A 156 2.25 12.34 -15.45
N ALA A 157 1.92 11.71 -16.57
CA ALA A 157 2.87 11.00 -17.42
C ALA A 157 3.97 11.89 -18.02
N GLN A 158 3.78 13.23 -18.02
CA GLN A 158 4.79 14.19 -18.45
C GLN A 158 5.85 14.48 -17.36
N ALA A 159 5.63 14.02 -16.12
CA ALA A 159 6.56 14.25 -15.02
C ALA A 159 7.91 13.53 -15.27
N PRO A 160 9.06 14.20 -15.02
CA PRO A 160 10.36 13.55 -15.14
C PRO A 160 10.46 12.32 -14.25
N GLY A 161 10.87 11.19 -14.84
CA GLY A 161 11.00 9.91 -14.13
C GLY A 161 9.68 9.16 -13.92
N TYR A 162 8.58 9.62 -14.53
CA TYR A 162 7.34 8.85 -14.57
C TYR A 162 7.57 7.47 -15.18
N VAL A 163 7.09 6.44 -14.50
CA VAL A 163 7.16 5.05 -14.95
C VAL A 163 5.77 4.57 -15.36
N ARG A 164 4.79 4.67 -14.46
CA ARG A 164 3.43 4.18 -14.67
C ARG A 164 2.43 4.72 -13.65
N SER A 165 1.15 4.58 -13.97
CA SER A 165 -0.01 4.72 -13.08
C SER A 165 -0.87 3.47 -13.21
N ARG A 166 -1.30 2.91 -12.07
CA ARG A 166 -2.17 1.74 -11.99
C ARG A 166 -3.10 1.85 -10.80
#